data_AF-A0A8S1TYT5-F1
#
_entry.id   AF-A0A8S1TYT5-F1
#
_cell.length_a   1.000
_cell.length_b   1.000
_cell.length_c   1.000
_cell.angle_alpha   90.00
_cell.angle_beta   90.00
_cell.angle_gamma   90.00
#
_symmetry.space_group_name_H-M   'P 1'
#
loop_
_entity.id
_entity.type
_entity.pdbx_description
1 polymer ?
#
loop_
_entity_poly.entity_id
_entity_poly.type
_entity_poly.pdbx_seq_one_letter_code
_entity_poly.pdbx_strand_id
1 'polypeptide(L)'
;MILTILPPNFSFDLSQLKLFRYFILDYIKYYIKKYLLIQQQHNNTSEKQEFISSDLTYEFYKLHLHIQKIYIIMQNQVVQKGISEIQKYSKALLGNKNYVSKKLAQDPDYFSKLAKGQSPKYLLIGCSDSRAPPNELTETDPGEIFIHRNIANVVNMTDLNLNCVVQYAVEHLKVHNIIIMGHTFCGGVKAAMNQDSVGGLLDLWLNNIKHVYEKNQHLVNQFQDENDRVACLSCLNVREQVLNMWKNPIVQKSWQNGHPVMIHGWLFRVETGFIEELQIDESIPENLSNVFRLQFKNAQQATQSQNQDDKDEKNVPPSNSEKYQQMQNKLENEFRKLSPDSQDSNQEPQKDVVSQISGLLQDDPNFKQENK
;
A
#
# COMPACT_ATOMS: atom_id res chain seq x y z
N MET A 1 -18.94 18.40 49.44
CA MET A 1 -19.75 19.43 48.77
C MET A 1 -19.69 19.38 47.24
N ILE A 2 -18.53 19.13 46.60
CA ILE A 2 -18.45 19.04 45.12
C ILE A 2 -19.12 17.75 44.57
N LEU A 3 -19.02 16.63 45.29
CA LEU A 3 -19.67 15.37 44.91
C LEU A 3 -21.20 15.38 45.04
N THR A 4 -21.77 16.32 45.81
CA THR A 4 -23.22 16.51 45.97
C THR A 4 -23.86 17.36 44.87
N ILE A 5 -23.06 17.92 43.95
CA ILE A 5 -23.55 18.73 42.81
C ILE A 5 -23.83 17.84 41.58
N LEU A 6 -23.32 16.60 41.59
CA LEU A 6 -23.50 15.64 40.51
C LEU A 6 -24.75 14.76 40.80
N PRO A 7 -25.67 14.59 39.83
CA PRO A 7 -26.78 13.64 39.94
C PRO A 7 -26.29 12.24 40.33
N PRO A 8 -27.08 11.45 41.08
CA PRO A 8 -26.65 10.13 41.58
C PRO A 8 -26.32 9.10 40.47
N ASN A 9 -26.68 9.35 39.22
CA ASN A 9 -26.40 8.50 38.05
C ASN A 9 -25.31 9.08 37.12
N PHE A 10 -24.43 9.96 37.61
CA PHE A 10 -23.36 10.59 36.82
C PHE A 10 -22.17 9.64 36.59
N SER A 11 -21.89 9.27 35.34
CA SER A 11 -20.60 8.68 34.94
C SER A 11 -20.02 9.45 33.75
N PHE A 12 -18.86 10.06 33.93
CA PHE A 12 -18.06 10.56 32.82
C PHE A 12 -17.00 9.52 32.44
N ASP A 13 -16.74 9.36 31.14
CA ASP A 13 -15.46 8.82 30.68
C ASP A 13 -14.31 9.77 31.11
N LEU A 14 -13.13 9.21 31.40
CA LEU A 14 -11.89 9.91 31.72
C LEU A 14 -11.59 11.08 30.75
N SER A 15 -11.97 10.94 29.48
CA SER A 15 -11.83 12.00 28.45
C SER A 15 -12.74 13.19 28.73
N GLN A 16 -14.00 12.91 29.08
CA GLN A 16 -15.00 13.91 29.43
C GLN A 16 -14.63 14.60 30.75
N LEU A 17 -14.11 13.84 31.73
CA LEU A 17 -13.56 14.40 32.97
C LEU A 17 -12.40 15.35 32.72
N LYS A 18 -11.50 15.08 31.76
CA LYS A 18 -10.36 15.96 31.48
C LYS A 18 -10.80 17.31 30.93
N LEU A 19 -11.73 17.33 29.97
CA LEU A 19 -12.28 18.58 29.43
C LEU A 19 -13.08 19.36 30.49
N PHE A 20 -13.89 18.64 31.26
CA PHE A 20 -14.70 19.18 32.35
C PHE A 20 -13.85 19.73 33.50
N ARG A 21 -12.70 19.09 33.77
CA ARG A 21 -11.72 19.49 34.79
C ARG A 21 -11.07 20.83 34.49
N TYR A 22 -10.75 21.15 33.23
CA TYR A 22 -10.15 22.45 32.89
C TYR A 22 -11.13 23.60 33.15
N PHE A 23 -12.38 23.47 32.71
CA PHE A 23 -13.40 24.50 32.92
C PHE A 23 -13.76 24.68 34.40
N ILE A 24 -13.91 23.60 35.16
CA ILE A 24 -14.30 23.69 36.57
C ILE A 24 -13.15 24.15 37.46
N LEU A 25 -11.91 23.67 37.24
CA LEU A 25 -10.79 24.04 38.12
C LEU A 25 -10.40 25.51 38.00
N ASP A 26 -10.38 26.07 36.79
CA ASP A 26 -10.03 27.49 36.62
C ASP A 26 -11.13 28.41 37.15
N TYR A 27 -12.39 27.99 37.02
CA TYR A 27 -13.53 28.71 37.59
C TYR A 27 -13.56 28.61 39.13
N ILE A 28 -13.35 27.42 39.71
CA ILE A 28 -13.23 27.25 41.17
C ILE A 28 -12.07 28.08 41.73
N LYS A 29 -10.90 28.08 41.07
CA LYS A 29 -9.75 28.90 41.48
C LYS A 29 -10.08 30.39 41.47
N TYR A 30 -10.78 30.88 40.44
CA TYR A 30 -11.22 32.28 40.36
C TYR A 30 -12.12 32.67 41.53
N TYR A 31 -13.11 31.84 41.88
CA TYR A 31 -14.04 32.13 42.99
C TYR A 31 -13.41 31.95 44.38
N ILE A 32 -12.53 30.97 44.58
CA ILE A 32 -11.74 30.86 45.82
C ILE A 32 -10.90 32.13 46.01
N LYS A 33 -10.27 32.63 44.94
CA LYS A 33 -9.49 33.87 44.98
C LYS A 33 -10.36 35.08 45.32
N LYS A 34 -11.56 35.20 44.72
CA LYS A 34 -12.53 36.27 45.00
C LYS A 34 -13.06 36.21 46.45
N TYR A 35 -13.36 35.00 46.95
CA TYR A 35 -13.79 34.80 48.34
C TYR A 35 -12.70 35.19 49.34
N LEU A 36 -11.46 34.77 49.09
CA LEU A 36 -10.31 35.16 49.92
C LEU A 36 -10.05 36.67 49.92
N LEU A 37 -10.22 37.34 48.77
CA LEU A 37 -10.13 38.80 48.65
C LEU A 37 -11.22 39.51 49.46
N ILE A 38 -12.46 39.03 49.42
CA ILE A 38 -13.59 39.60 50.18
C ILE A 38 -13.40 39.38 51.70
N GLN A 39 -12.85 38.23 52.10
CA GLN A 39 -12.49 37.95 53.50
C GLN A 39 -11.37 38.87 54.01
N GLN A 40 -10.41 39.23 53.15
CA GLN A 40 -9.32 40.16 53.51
C GLN A 40 -9.77 41.62 53.65
N GLN A 41 -10.85 42.04 52.96
CA GLN A 41 -11.28 43.44 52.92
C GLN A 41 -12.25 43.86 54.04
N HIS A 42 -12.84 42.93 54.79
CA HIS A 42 -13.78 43.27 55.85
C HIS A 42 -13.52 42.44 57.11
N ASN A 43 -13.41 43.10 58.27
CA ASN A 43 -13.05 42.45 59.55
C ASN A 43 -14.12 42.47 60.67
N ASN A 44 -15.40 42.79 60.43
CA ASN A 44 -16.44 42.58 61.47
C ASN A 44 -17.88 42.30 60.97
N THR A 45 -18.66 41.72 61.90
CA THR A 45 -20.14 41.57 62.08
C THR A 45 -20.98 40.59 61.25
N SER A 46 -21.96 39.99 61.94
CA SER A 46 -22.85 38.85 61.62
C SER A 46 -23.79 39.02 60.43
N GLU A 47 -24.14 40.26 60.04
CA GLU A 47 -24.87 40.53 58.79
C GLU A 47 -24.07 40.12 57.53
N LYS A 48 -22.74 39.95 57.65
CA LYS A 48 -21.89 39.37 56.60
C LYS A 48 -22.23 37.94 56.24
N GLN A 49 -22.57 37.11 57.22
CA GLN A 49 -22.69 35.67 56.97
C GLN A 49 -23.89 35.37 56.09
N GLU A 50 -25.00 36.08 56.28
CA GLU A 50 -26.19 35.93 55.43
C GLU A 50 -25.97 36.47 54.01
N PHE A 51 -25.40 37.66 53.84
CA PHE A 51 -25.16 38.24 52.50
C PHE A 51 -24.10 37.46 51.70
N ILE A 52 -23.00 37.05 52.34
CA ILE A 52 -21.99 36.20 51.71
C ILE A 52 -22.57 34.82 51.39
N SER A 53 -23.42 34.26 52.26
CA SER A 53 -24.06 32.98 51.99
C SER A 53 -25.01 33.05 50.80
N SER A 54 -25.84 34.09 50.69
CA SER A 54 -26.82 34.22 49.62
C SER A 54 -26.20 34.49 48.25
N ASP A 55 -25.16 35.33 48.17
CA ASP A 55 -24.41 35.60 46.93
C ASP A 55 -23.60 34.37 46.48
N LEU A 56 -22.93 33.66 47.41
CA LEU A 56 -22.29 32.38 47.08
C LEU A 56 -23.32 31.35 46.62
N THR A 57 -24.46 31.21 47.29
CA THR A 57 -25.51 30.26 46.92
C THR A 57 -26.06 30.56 45.52
N TYR A 58 -26.28 31.83 45.18
CA TYR A 58 -26.74 32.24 43.87
C TYR A 58 -25.70 31.95 42.76
N GLU A 59 -24.42 32.21 43.02
CA GLU A 59 -23.34 31.90 42.09
C GLU A 59 -23.11 30.38 41.93
N PHE A 60 -23.26 29.59 43.01
CA PHE A 60 -23.26 28.13 42.94
C PHE A 60 -24.45 27.61 42.11
N TYR A 61 -25.61 28.22 42.23
CA TYR A 61 -26.78 27.88 41.41
C TYR A 61 -26.54 28.17 39.92
N LYS A 62 -25.94 29.31 39.56
CA LYS A 62 -25.53 29.59 38.17
C LYS A 62 -24.54 28.55 37.65
N LEU A 63 -23.54 28.16 38.44
CA LEU A 63 -22.59 27.11 38.08
C LEU A 63 -23.29 25.77 37.85
N HIS A 64 -24.24 25.41 38.71
CA HIS A 64 -25.05 24.20 38.53
C HIS A 64 -25.82 24.22 37.20
N LEU A 65 -26.48 25.35 36.87
CA LEU A 65 -27.19 25.51 35.59
C LEU A 65 -26.24 25.45 34.38
N HIS A 66 -25.06 26.05 34.46
CA HIS A 66 -24.06 25.96 33.40
C HIS A 66 -23.54 24.53 33.21
N ILE A 67 -23.27 23.81 34.29
CA ILE A 67 -22.89 22.39 34.26
C ILE A 67 -23.99 21.54 33.61
N GLN A 68 -25.25 21.77 33.97
CA GLN A 68 -26.38 21.07 33.37
C GLN A 68 -26.52 21.37 31.87
N LYS A 69 -26.34 22.63 31.44
CA LYS A 69 -26.34 23.00 30.02
C LYS A 69 -25.21 22.30 29.25
N ILE A 70 -24.00 22.32 29.78
CA ILE A 70 -22.85 21.61 29.18
C ILE A 70 -23.14 20.12 29.10
N TYR A 71 -23.70 19.51 30.14
CA TYR A 71 -24.08 18.10 30.14
C TYR A 71 -25.09 17.78 29.03
N ILE A 72 -26.15 18.58 28.89
CA ILE A 72 -27.16 18.39 27.82
C ILE A 72 -26.50 18.50 26.43
N ILE A 73 -25.62 19.49 26.24
CA ILE A 73 -24.88 19.66 24.98
C ILE A 73 -23.95 18.47 24.75
N MET A 74 -23.29 17.95 25.78
CA MET A 74 -22.43 16.77 25.68
C MET A 74 -23.24 15.52 25.36
N GLN A 75 -24.48 15.37 25.84
CA GLN A 75 -25.33 14.23 25.47
C GLN A 75 -25.90 14.32 24.04
N ASN A 76 -25.68 15.42 23.33
CA ASN A 76 -26.08 15.55 21.94
C ASN A 76 -25.30 14.57 21.05
N GLN A 77 -26.02 13.77 20.26
CA GLN A 77 -25.43 12.75 19.39
C GLN A 77 -24.43 13.31 18.37
N VAL A 78 -24.64 14.53 17.86
CA VAL A 78 -23.72 15.18 16.93
C VAL A 78 -22.41 15.53 17.63
N VAL A 79 -22.49 16.01 18.87
CA VAL A 79 -21.32 16.33 19.71
C VAL A 79 -20.55 15.05 20.05
N GLN A 80 -21.23 13.98 20.45
CA GLN A 80 -20.58 12.70 20.74
C GLN A 80 -19.92 12.08 19.51
N LYS A 81 -20.55 12.15 18.33
CA LYS A 81 -19.92 11.74 17.06
C LYS A 81 -18.67 12.56 16.75
N GLY A 82 -18.74 13.88 16.89
CA GLY A 82 -17.59 14.77 16.69
C GLY A 82 -16.43 14.45 17.63
N ILE A 83 -16.71 14.22 18.92
CA ILE A 83 -15.71 13.81 19.92
C ILE A 83 -15.07 12.47 19.53
N SER A 84 -15.87 11.48 19.13
CA SER A 84 -15.38 10.16 18.70
C SER A 84 -14.44 10.28 17.49
N GLU A 85 -14.78 11.08 16.48
CA GLU A 85 -13.91 11.30 15.32
C GLU A 85 -12.60 12.02 15.69
N ILE A 86 -12.66 13.03 16.57
CA ILE A 86 -11.46 13.71 17.10
C ILE A 86 -10.56 12.73 17.88
N GLN A 87 -11.16 11.82 18.66
CA GLN A 87 -10.42 10.80 19.40
C GLN A 87 -9.74 9.80 18.45
N LYS A 88 -10.42 9.36 17.38
CA LYS A 88 -9.83 8.49 16.35
C LYS A 88 -8.65 9.16 15.65
N TYR A 89 -8.79 10.43 15.27
CA TYR A 89 -7.69 11.21 14.70
C TYR A 89 -6.51 11.32 15.68
N SER A 90 -6.79 11.66 16.93
CA SER A 90 -5.78 11.79 17.98
C SER A 90 -5.04 10.48 18.25
N LYS A 91 -5.75 9.34 18.13
CA LYS A 91 -5.16 8.00 18.25
C LYS A 91 -4.07 7.77 17.21
N ALA A 92 -4.24 8.24 15.97
CA ALA A 92 -3.21 8.09 14.93
C ALA A 92 -1.93 8.87 15.28
N LEU A 93 -2.06 10.12 15.73
CA LEU A 93 -0.91 10.93 16.16
C LEU A 93 -0.22 10.37 17.41
N LEU A 94 -0.99 9.86 18.37
CA LEU A 94 -0.43 9.18 19.54
C LEU A 94 0.27 7.87 19.14
N GLY A 95 -0.30 7.13 18.19
CA GLY A 95 0.29 5.96 17.58
C GLY A 95 1.65 6.25 16.94
N ASN A 96 1.78 7.38 16.23
CA ASN A 96 3.06 7.83 15.67
C ASN A 96 4.12 8.07 16.76
N LYS A 97 3.78 8.73 17.87
CA LYS A 97 4.72 8.92 19.00
C LYS A 97 5.22 7.59 19.57
N ASN A 98 4.32 6.62 19.69
CA ASN A 98 4.66 5.27 20.13
C ASN A 98 5.54 4.54 19.11
N TYR A 99 5.24 4.67 17.81
CA TYR A 99 6.05 4.10 16.73
C TYR A 99 7.48 4.65 16.75
N VAL A 100 7.64 5.98 16.83
CA VAL A 100 8.95 6.64 16.92
C VAL A 100 9.74 6.13 18.12
N SER A 101 9.10 6.06 19.30
CA SER A 101 9.75 5.57 20.53
C SER A 101 10.20 4.12 20.40
N LYS A 102 9.38 3.25 19.80
CA LYS A 102 9.73 1.84 19.56
C LYS A 102 10.90 1.68 18.59
N LYS A 103 10.89 2.42 17.48
CA LYS A 103 11.96 2.34 16.47
C LYS A 103 13.29 2.87 17.00
N LEU A 104 13.29 4.00 17.72
CA LEU A 104 14.50 4.55 18.34
C LEU A 104 15.05 3.68 19.47
N ALA A 105 14.18 2.94 20.18
CA ALA A 105 14.63 1.97 21.18
C ALA A 105 15.34 0.76 20.55
N GLN A 106 15.00 0.41 19.30
CA GLN A 106 15.64 -0.67 18.54
C GLN A 106 16.91 -0.19 17.82
N ASP A 107 16.85 0.99 17.20
CA ASP A 107 17.96 1.62 16.49
C ASP A 107 17.93 3.15 16.74
N PRO A 108 18.82 3.68 17.58
CA PRO A 108 18.89 5.12 17.87
C PRO A 108 19.10 6.00 16.63
N ASP A 109 19.72 5.44 15.58
CA ASP A 109 20.02 6.16 14.35
C ASP A 109 18.94 5.97 13.27
N TYR A 110 17.86 5.23 13.55
CA TYR A 110 16.86 4.81 12.56
C TYR A 110 16.36 5.95 11.66
N PHE A 111 15.88 7.05 12.24
CA PHE A 111 15.36 8.18 11.47
C PHE A 111 16.46 9.00 10.79
N SER A 112 17.68 9.01 11.33
CA SER A 112 18.82 9.67 10.69
C SER A 112 19.27 8.91 9.44
N LYS A 113 19.21 7.57 9.46
CA LYS A 113 19.45 6.71 8.29
C LYS A 113 18.32 6.90 7.27
N LEU A 114 17.07 6.87 7.71
CA LEU A 114 15.89 7.07 6.85
C LEU A 114 15.91 8.41 6.12
N ALA A 115 16.39 9.48 6.78
CA ALA A 115 16.46 10.82 6.19
C ALA A 115 17.51 10.97 5.07
N LYS A 116 18.46 10.03 4.93
CA LYS A 116 19.52 10.10 3.90
C LYS A 116 19.02 9.82 2.49
N GLY A 117 17.78 9.37 2.34
CA GLY A 117 17.15 9.16 1.04
C GLY A 117 16.64 7.73 0.87
N GLN A 118 16.14 7.45 -0.34
CA GLN A 118 15.61 6.15 -0.73
C GLN A 118 16.38 5.61 -1.94
N SER A 119 16.52 4.29 -2.01
CA SER A 119 17.03 3.60 -3.19
C SER A 119 16.17 2.35 -3.41
N PRO A 120 14.91 2.54 -3.85
CA PRO A 120 13.99 1.44 -3.96
C PRO A 120 14.44 0.46 -5.03
N LYS A 121 14.33 -0.82 -4.74
CA LYS A 121 14.63 -1.92 -5.68
C LYS A 121 13.39 -2.25 -6.54
N TYR A 122 12.22 -1.91 -6.03
CA TYR A 122 10.92 -2.26 -6.59
C TYR A 122 10.01 -1.04 -6.71
N LEU A 123 9.25 -0.96 -7.81
CA LEU A 123 8.00 -0.20 -7.87
C LEU A 123 6.85 -1.18 -7.64
N LEU A 124 6.00 -0.94 -6.64
CA LEU A 124 4.79 -1.72 -6.42
C LEU A 124 3.55 -0.90 -6.74
N ILE A 125 2.73 -1.42 -7.64
CA ILE A 125 1.41 -0.90 -8.01
C ILE A 125 0.35 -1.81 -7.37
N GLY A 126 -0.28 -1.32 -6.31
CA GLY A 126 -1.24 -2.08 -5.50
C GLY A 126 -2.64 -1.47 -5.49
N CYS A 127 -3.59 -2.19 -4.90
CA CYS A 127 -4.93 -1.66 -4.67
C CYS A 127 -4.90 -0.64 -3.53
N SER A 128 -5.77 0.38 -3.53
CA SER A 128 -5.96 1.34 -2.43
C SER A 128 -6.53 0.72 -1.14
N ASP A 129 -6.90 -0.56 -1.16
CA ASP A 129 -7.45 -1.31 -0.03
C ASP A 129 -6.52 -1.35 1.20
N SER A 130 -6.90 -0.75 2.32
CA SER A 130 -6.02 -0.49 3.46
C SER A 130 -5.53 -1.70 4.26
N ARG A 131 -5.94 -2.93 3.92
CA ARG A 131 -5.76 -4.11 4.78
C ARG A 131 -4.31 -4.53 5.02
N ALA A 132 -3.36 -4.23 4.13
CA ALA A 132 -1.98 -4.64 4.31
C ALA A 132 -0.96 -3.67 3.67
N PRO A 133 -0.06 -3.06 4.46
CA PRO A 133 1.07 -2.29 3.94
C PRO A 133 2.11 -3.23 3.30
N PRO A 134 2.57 -2.99 2.06
CA PRO A 134 3.49 -3.89 1.36
C PRO A 134 4.77 -4.19 2.13
N ASN A 135 5.41 -3.18 2.72
CA ASN A 135 6.66 -3.36 3.47
C ASN A 135 6.50 -4.29 4.68
N GLU A 136 5.32 -4.31 5.31
CA GLU A 136 5.03 -5.22 6.43
C GLU A 136 4.83 -6.66 5.94
N LEU A 137 4.21 -6.84 4.78
CA LEU A 137 3.99 -8.17 4.19
C LEU A 137 5.28 -8.84 3.72
N THR A 138 6.24 -8.06 3.22
CA THR A 138 7.47 -8.58 2.61
C THR A 138 8.69 -8.45 3.50
N GLU A 139 8.53 -7.97 4.74
CA GLU A 139 9.63 -7.70 5.68
C GLU A 139 10.75 -6.83 5.08
N THR A 140 10.40 -5.90 4.18
CA THR A 140 11.36 -4.99 3.54
C THR A 140 11.49 -3.68 4.30
N ASP A 141 12.68 -3.08 4.26
CA ASP A 141 12.93 -1.83 4.94
C ASP A 141 12.18 -0.65 4.27
N PRO A 142 11.83 0.40 5.04
CA PRO A 142 11.28 1.62 4.46
C PRO A 142 12.22 2.22 3.42
N GLY A 143 11.68 2.55 2.25
CA GLY A 143 12.46 3.07 1.12
C GLY A 143 12.98 2.00 0.15
N GLU A 144 12.80 0.71 0.43
CA GLU A 144 13.13 -0.38 -0.51
C GLU A 144 12.05 -0.60 -1.59
N ILE A 145 10.80 -0.25 -1.28
CA ILE A 145 9.66 -0.34 -2.21
C ILE A 145 9.10 1.07 -2.45
N PHE A 146 9.08 1.48 -3.71
CA PHE A 146 8.38 2.68 -4.15
C PHE A 146 6.93 2.31 -4.48
N ILE A 147 5.95 2.94 -3.85
CA ILE A 147 4.56 2.43 -3.85
C ILE A 147 3.62 3.40 -4.56
N HIS A 148 2.80 2.87 -5.46
CA HIS A 148 1.60 3.54 -5.98
C HIS A 148 0.36 2.69 -5.70
N ARG A 149 -0.75 3.34 -5.39
CA ARG A 149 -2.01 2.68 -5.08
C ARG A 149 -3.18 3.37 -5.76
N ASN A 150 -4.00 2.58 -6.44
CA ASN A 150 -5.27 3.01 -6.99
C ASN A 150 -6.33 1.91 -6.80
N ILE A 151 -7.60 2.19 -7.12
CA ILE A 151 -8.67 1.21 -6.91
C ILE A 151 -8.44 0.02 -7.85
N ALA A 152 -8.27 -1.17 -7.27
CA ALA A 152 -8.03 -2.43 -7.98
C ALA A 152 -6.80 -2.45 -8.90
N ASN A 153 -5.73 -1.74 -8.50
CA ASN A 153 -4.36 -1.86 -9.06
C ASN A 153 -4.31 -1.79 -10.60
N VAL A 154 -5.12 -0.91 -11.18
CA VAL A 154 -5.31 -0.76 -12.63
C VAL A 154 -4.12 -0.01 -13.23
N VAL A 155 -3.63 -0.51 -14.37
CA VAL A 155 -2.65 0.14 -15.22
C VAL A 155 -3.37 0.69 -16.44
N ASN A 156 -3.78 1.96 -16.36
CA ASN A 156 -4.41 2.65 -17.48
C ASN A 156 -3.38 3.51 -18.22
N MET A 157 -3.29 3.32 -19.54
CA MET A 157 -2.30 3.99 -20.41
C MET A 157 -2.45 5.51 -20.45
N THR A 158 -3.63 6.05 -20.17
CA THR A 158 -3.90 7.50 -20.15
C THR A 158 -3.97 8.10 -18.75
N ASP A 159 -3.78 7.28 -17.70
CA ASP A 159 -3.71 7.79 -16.33
C ASP A 159 -2.38 8.51 -16.08
N LEU A 160 -2.43 9.84 -16.09
CA LEU A 160 -1.25 10.67 -15.84
C LEU A 160 -0.63 10.41 -14.46
N ASN A 161 -1.44 10.10 -13.44
CA ASN A 161 -0.95 9.88 -12.08
C ASN A 161 -0.02 8.66 -12.05
N LEU A 162 -0.52 7.50 -12.51
CA LEU A 162 0.27 6.29 -12.61
C LEU A 162 1.51 6.49 -13.49
N ASN A 163 1.36 7.06 -14.68
CA ASN A 163 2.47 7.20 -15.62
C ASN A 163 3.58 8.11 -15.09
N CYS A 164 3.26 9.18 -14.36
CA CYS A 164 4.27 9.99 -13.69
C CYS A 164 5.06 9.20 -12.63
N VAL A 165 4.40 8.34 -11.84
CA VAL A 165 5.07 7.47 -10.87
C VAL A 165 5.98 6.46 -11.58
N VAL A 166 5.48 5.79 -12.63
CA VAL A 166 6.25 4.82 -13.41
C VAL A 166 7.48 5.48 -14.02
N GLN A 167 7.32 6.67 -14.62
CA GLN A 167 8.44 7.44 -15.17
C GLN A 167 9.47 7.77 -14.10
N TYR A 168 9.02 8.25 -12.93
CA TYR A 168 9.93 8.56 -11.84
C TYR A 168 10.69 7.33 -11.34
N ALA A 169 10.00 6.22 -11.13
CA ALA A 169 10.61 4.99 -10.67
C ALA A 169 11.66 4.46 -11.67
N VAL A 170 11.32 4.41 -12.95
CA VAL A 170 12.17 3.82 -13.99
C VAL A 170 13.29 4.77 -14.42
N GLU A 171 12.97 6.02 -14.77
CA GLU A 171 13.96 6.94 -15.35
C GLU A 171 14.81 7.63 -14.27
N HIS A 172 14.27 7.91 -13.08
CA HIS A 172 14.98 8.64 -12.01
C HIS A 172 15.49 7.74 -10.88
N LEU A 173 14.67 6.83 -10.35
CA LEU A 173 15.10 5.91 -9.27
C LEU A 173 15.81 4.66 -9.79
N LYS A 174 15.77 4.42 -11.10
CA LYS A 174 16.42 3.26 -11.77
C LYS A 174 15.98 1.92 -11.20
N VAL A 175 14.70 1.79 -10.84
CA VAL A 175 14.15 0.49 -10.41
C VAL A 175 14.26 -0.52 -11.56
N HIS A 176 14.52 -1.78 -11.21
CA HIS A 176 14.61 -2.88 -12.19
C HIS A 176 13.37 -3.78 -12.16
N ASN A 177 12.55 -3.67 -11.12
CA ASN A 177 11.40 -4.54 -10.91
C ASN A 177 10.16 -3.70 -10.69
N ILE A 178 9.12 -3.95 -11.48
CA ILE A 178 7.78 -3.43 -11.28
C ILE A 178 6.88 -4.60 -10.88
N ILE A 179 6.18 -4.46 -9.77
CA ILE A 179 5.26 -5.46 -9.24
C ILE A 179 3.85 -4.90 -9.36
N ILE A 180 2.95 -5.64 -9.98
CA ILE A 180 1.52 -5.35 -9.97
C ILE A 180 0.87 -6.33 -9.01
N MET A 181 0.38 -5.81 -7.89
CA MET A 181 -0.15 -6.63 -6.80
C MET A 181 -1.67 -6.48 -6.71
N GLY A 182 -2.38 -7.53 -7.09
CA GLY A 182 -3.80 -7.71 -6.79
C GLY A 182 -3.99 -8.37 -5.42
N HIS A 183 -5.24 -8.50 -5.00
CA HIS A 183 -5.57 -9.22 -3.77
C HIS A 183 -6.96 -9.84 -3.84
N THR A 184 -7.16 -10.91 -3.07
CA THR A 184 -8.48 -11.54 -2.88
C THR A 184 -9.44 -10.58 -2.16
N PHE A 185 -10.74 -10.82 -2.31
CA PHE A 185 -11.79 -9.98 -1.72
C PHE A 185 -11.66 -8.49 -2.09
N CYS A 186 -11.21 -8.18 -3.31
CA CYS A 186 -11.05 -6.80 -3.76
C CYS A 186 -12.41 -6.14 -4.03
N GLY A 187 -12.74 -5.09 -3.26
CA GLY A 187 -14.00 -4.37 -3.40
C GLY A 187 -14.20 -3.74 -4.78
N GLY A 188 -13.14 -3.24 -5.40
CA GLY A 188 -13.20 -2.67 -6.76
C GLY A 188 -13.46 -3.72 -7.83
N VAL A 189 -12.81 -4.89 -7.73
CA VAL A 189 -13.06 -6.02 -8.65
C VAL A 189 -14.48 -6.57 -8.47
N LYS A 190 -14.91 -6.74 -7.21
CA LYS A 190 -16.27 -7.16 -6.88
C LYS A 190 -17.31 -6.19 -7.46
N ALA A 191 -17.12 -4.89 -7.28
CA ALA A 191 -17.99 -3.87 -7.85
C ALA A 191 -18.04 -3.93 -9.38
N ALA A 192 -16.90 -4.16 -10.04
CA ALA A 192 -16.85 -4.26 -11.50
C ALA A 192 -17.62 -5.48 -12.06
N MET A 193 -17.76 -6.57 -11.29
CA MET A 193 -18.57 -7.73 -11.70
C MET A 193 -20.08 -7.46 -11.66
N ASN A 194 -20.50 -6.48 -10.87
CA ASN A 194 -21.90 -6.11 -10.74
C ASN A 194 -22.32 -5.08 -11.81
N GLN A 195 -23.60 -5.14 -12.18
CA GLN A 195 -24.20 -4.21 -13.14
C GLN A 195 -24.64 -2.89 -12.49
N ASP A 196 -24.83 -2.90 -11.17
CA ASP A 196 -25.20 -1.71 -10.42
C ASP A 196 -24.12 -0.64 -10.53
N SER A 197 -24.55 0.60 -10.82
CA SER A 197 -23.66 1.76 -10.80
C SER A 197 -23.18 1.99 -9.37
N VAL A 198 -21.86 2.16 -9.23
CA VAL A 198 -21.25 2.62 -7.96
C VAL A 198 -21.16 4.14 -7.88
N GLY A 199 -21.45 4.84 -8.98
CA GLY A 199 -21.67 6.27 -9.05
C GLY A 199 -20.57 7.05 -9.77
N GLY A 200 -20.95 7.77 -10.82
CA GLY A 200 -20.17 8.85 -11.43
C GLY A 200 -18.85 8.38 -12.05
N LEU A 201 -17.74 9.04 -11.69
CA LEU A 201 -16.40 8.79 -12.25
C LEU A 201 -15.86 7.39 -11.90
N LEU A 202 -16.35 6.78 -10.82
CA LEU A 202 -15.89 5.46 -10.42
C LEU A 202 -16.35 4.38 -11.42
N ASP A 203 -17.54 4.52 -12.01
CA ASP A 203 -18.00 3.61 -13.06
C ASP A 203 -17.07 3.66 -14.29
N LEU A 204 -16.60 4.86 -14.67
CA LEU A 204 -15.61 5.02 -15.75
C LEU A 204 -14.29 4.32 -15.41
N TRP A 205 -13.83 4.42 -14.16
CA TRP A 205 -12.62 3.74 -13.71
C TRP A 205 -12.78 2.21 -13.75
N LEU A 206 -13.91 1.70 -13.26
CA LEU A 206 -14.18 0.26 -13.21
C LEU A 206 -14.37 -0.37 -14.60
N ASN A 207 -14.64 0.41 -15.66
CA ASN A 207 -14.69 -0.11 -17.03
C ASN A 207 -13.41 -0.84 -17.45
N ASN A 208 -12.24 -0.40 -16.94
CA ASN A 208 -10.97 -1.10 -17.18
C ASN A 208 -11.04 -2.58 -16.74
N ILE A 209 -11.69 -2.85 -15.62
CA ILE A 209 -11.84 -4.21 -15.06
C ILE A 209 -13.02 -4.92 -15.73
N LYS A 210 -14.11 -4.19 -16.06
CA LYS A 210 -15.25 -4.76 -16.80
C LYS A 210 -14.83 -5.33 -18.15
N HIS A 211 -13.91 -4.69 -18.86
CA HIS A 211 -13.36 -5.23 -20.10
C HIS A 211 -12.55 -6.52 -19.88
N VAL A 212 -11.79 -6.61 -18.77
CA VAL A 212 -11.11 -7.87 -18.40
C VAL A 212 -12.14 -8.96 -18.11
N TYR A 213 -13.21 -8.63 -17.39
CA TYR A 213 -14.27 -9.57 -17.07
C TYR A 213 -15.02 -10.05 -18.32
N GLU A 214 -15.40 -9.14 -19.21
CA GLU A 214 -16.07 -9.43 -20.48
C GLU A 214 -15.26 -10.42 -21.34
N LYS A 215 -13.95 -10.18 -21.50
CA LYS A 215 -13.04 -11.05 -22.26
C LYS A 215 -12.90 -12.46 -21.67
N ASN A 216 -13.04 -12.60 -20.34
CA ASN A 216 -12.74 -13.83 -19.61
C ASN A 216 -13.96 -14.41 -18.89
N GLN A 217 -15.18 -14.00 -19.28
CA GLN A 217 -16.40 -14.36 -18.58
C GLN A 217 -16.60 -15.88 -18.49
N HIS A 218 -16.19 -16.61 -19.52
CA HIS A 218 -16.24 -18.07 -19.58
C HIS A 218 -15.35 -18.79 -18.54
N LEU A 219 -14.28 -18.16 -18.05
CA LEU A 219 -13.43 -18.68 -16.98
C LEU A 219 -13.99 -18.32 -15.61
N VAL A 220 -14.37 -17.05 -15.44
CA VAL A 220 -14.88 -16.54 -14.16
C VAL A 220 -16.19 -17.23 -13.79
N ASN A 221 -17.11 -17.44 -14.73
CA ASN A 221 -18.42 -18.03 -14.45
C ASN A 221 -18.39 -19.54 -14.14
N GLN A 222 -17.22 -20.20 -14.18
CA GLN A 222 -17.10 -21.60 -13.77
C GLN A 222 -17.21 -21.77 -12.25
N PHE A 223 -16.85 -20.73 -11.50
CA PHE A 223 -16.90 -20.74 -10.04
C PHE A 223 -18.29 -20.35 -9.54
N GLN A 224 -18.82 -21.11 -8.59
CA GLN A 224 -20.15 -20.86 -8.01
C GLN A 224 -20.09 -19.79 -6.91
N ASP A 225 -19.05 -19.82 -6.06
CA ASP A 225 -18.88 -18.84 -4.98
C ASP A 225 -18.48 -17.46 -5.53
N GLU A 226 -19.05 -16.40 -4.95
CA GLU A 226 -18.75 -15.03 -5.38
C GLU A 226 -17.30 -14.64 -5.10
N ASN A 227 -16.73 -15.04 -3.96
CA ASN A 227 -15.36 -14.70 -3.61
C ASN A 227 -14.36 -15.44 -4.50
N ASP A 228 -14.65 -16.68 -4.87
CA ASP A 228 -13.84 -17.44 -5.85
C ASP A 228 -13.86 -16.76 -7.22
N ARG A 229 -15.04 -16.30 -7.67
CA ARG A 229 -15.14 -15.51 -8.92
C ARG A 229 -14.36 -14.20 -8.84
N VAL A 230 -14.44 -13.48 -7.71
CA VAL A 230 -13.67 -12.26 -7.47
C VAL A 230 -12.17 -12.57 -7.47
N ALA A 231 -11.73 -13.64 -6.81
CA ALA A 231 -10.32 -14.04 -6.79
C ALA A 231 -9.82 -14.40 -8.20
N CYS A 232 -10.59 -15.16 -8.97
CA CYS A 232 -10.29 -15.48 -10.36
C CYS A 232 -10.14 -14.21 -11.20
N LEU A 233 -11.10 -13.29 -11.12
CA LEU A 233 -11.04 -12.02 -11.85
C LEU A 233 -9.90 -11.12 -11.36
N SER A 234 -9.56 -11.14 -10.06
CA SER A 234 -8.39 -10.44 -9.52
C SER A 234 -7.10 -10.96 -10.13
N CYS A 235 -6.93 -12.28 -10.28
CA CYS A 235 -5.77 -12.86 -10.99
C CYS A 235 -5.72 -12.40 -12.45
N LEU A 236 -6.84 -12.49 -13.16
CA LEU A 236 -6.93 -12.07 -14.56
C LEU A 236 -6.67 -10.58 -14.74
N ASN A 237 -7.15 -9.75 -13.81
CA ASN A 237 -6.89 -8.32 -13.79
C ASN A 237 -5.39 -8.05 -13.64
N VAL A 238 -4.71 -8.67 -12.67
CA VAL A 238 -3.25 -8.53 -12.50
C VAL A 238 -2.52 -8.89 -13.79
N ARG A 239 -2.87 -10.02 -14.43
CA ARG A 239 -2.27 -10.44 -15.72
C ARG A 239 -2.47 -9.38 -16.79
N GLU A 240 -3.69 -8.87 -16.99
CA GLU A 240 -3.93 -7.83 -18.01
C GLU A 240 -3.18 -6.52 -17.69
N GLN A 241 -3.09 -6.15 -16.41
CA GLN A 241 -2.32 -4.96 -16.01
C GLN A 241 -0.81 -5.12 -16.26
N VAL A 242 -0.26 -6.34 -16.11
CA VAL A 242 1.12 -6.64 -16.54
C VAL A 242 1.28 -6.46 -18.04
N LEU A 243 0.33 -6.95 -18.85
CA LEU A 243 0.33 -6.72 -20.29
C LEU A 243 0.30 -5.22 -20.65
N ASN A 244 -0.49 -4.43 -19.93
CA ASN A 244 -0.55 -2.98 -20.13
C ASN A 244 0.78 -2.31 -19.77
N MET A 245 1.46 -2.77 -18.73
CA MET A 245 2.77 -2.25 -18.35
C MET A 245 3.84 -2.59 -19.40
N TRP A 246 3.80 -3.76 -20.04
CA TRP A 246 4.69 -4.06 -21.18
C TRP A 246 4.45 -3.18 -22.40
N LYS A 247 3.22 -2.73 -22.62
CA LYS A 247 2.87 -1.78 -23.69
C LYS A 247 3.28 -0.34 -23.33
N ASN A 248 3.66 -0.08 -22.08
CA ASN A 248 3.95 1.27 -21.61
C ASN A 248 5.19 1.87 -22.31
N PRO A 249 5.09 3.08 -22.89
CA PRO A 249 6.22 3.70 -23.59
C PRO A 249 7.45 3.92 -22.71
N ILE A 250 7.27 4.21 -21.41
CA ILE A 250 8.38 4.44 -20.47
C ILE A 250 9.18 3.16 -20.31
N VAL A 251 8.49 2.02 -20.13
CA VAL A 251 9.11 0.70 -19.99
C VAL A 251 9.83 0.31 -21.26
N GLN A 252 9.17 0.42 -22.42
CA GLN A 252 9.80 0.05 -23.71
C GLN A 252 11.02 0.92 -24.04
N LYS A 253 10.96 2.21 -23.73
CA LYS A 253 12.09 3.13 -23.90
C LYS A 253 13.24 2.75 -22.96
N SER A 254 12.95 2.37 -21.72
CA SER A 254 13.95 1.88 -20.77
C SER A 254 14.70 0.66 -21.31
N TRP A 255 13.96 -0.32 -21.86
CA TRP A 255 14.56 -1.49 -22.48
C TRP A 255 15.48 -1.14 -23.65
N GLN A 256 15.06 -0.24 -24.55
CA GLN A 256 15.89 0.20 -25.68
C GLN A 256 17.15 0.94 -25.24
N ASN A 257 17.07 1.67 -24.12
CA ASN A 257 18.22 2.35 -23.52
C ASN A 257 19.16 1.40 -22.75
N GLY A 258 18.91 0.09 -22.75
CA GLY A 258 19.75 -0.89 -22.06
C GLY A 258 19.53 -0.95 -20.55
N HIS A 259 18.42 -0.41 -20.05
CA HIS A 259 17.97 -0.55 -18.65
C HIS A 259 16.79 -1.54 -18.60
N PRO A 260 17.04 -2.86 -18.46
CA PRO A 260 15.98 -3.86 -18.44
C PRO A 260 15.11 -3.70 -17.19
N VAL A 261 13.80 -3.64 -17.39
CA VAL A 261 12.79 -3.59 -16.34
C VAL A 261 11.94 -4.85 -16.41
N MET A 262 11.94 -5.64 -15.34
CA MET A 262 11.12 -6.83 -15.17
C MET A 262 9.77 -6.44 -14.59
N ILE A 263 8.71 -7.10 -15.04
CA ILE A 263 7.35 -6.84 -14.56
C ILE A 263 6.76 -8.15 -14.03
N HIS A 264 6.33 -8.10 -12.78
CA HIS A 264 5.86 -9.24 -12.00
C HIS A 264 4.38 -9.05 -11.64
N GLY A 265 3.61 -10.14 -11.62
CA GLY A 265 2.23 -10.14 -11.18
C GLY A 265 2.06 -10.90 -9.88
N TRP A 266 1.61 -10.24 -8.83
CA TRP A 266 1.41 -10.83 -7.51
C TRP A 266 -0.07 -10.85 -7.14
N LEU A 267 -0.48 -11.87 -6.38
CA LEU A 267 -1.79 -11.95 -5.75
C LEU A 267 -1.61 -12.13 -4.23
N PHE A 268 -2.03 -11.14 -3.47
CA PHE A 268 -2.08 -11.23 -2.01
C PHE A 268 -3.40 -11.90 -1.56
N ARG A 269 -3.29 -13.05 -0.88
CA ARG A 269 -4.43 -13.72 -0.26
C ARG A 269 -4.69 -13.15 1.13
N VAL A 270 -5.65 -12.25 1.23
CA VAL A 270 -6.00 -11.56 2.48
C VAL A 270 -6.39 -12.55 3.59
N GLU A 271 -7.01 -13.67 3.22
CA GLU A 271 -7.47 -14.70 4.12
C GLU A 271 -6.35 -15.56 4.74
N THR A 272 -5.18 -15.63 4.10
CA THR A 272 -4.03 -16.44 4.59
C THR A 272 -2.80 -15.62 4.95
N GLY A 273 -2.67 -14.40 4.41
CA GLY A 273 -1.47 -13.57 4.52
C GLY A 273 -0.38 -13.88 3.49
N PHE A 274 -0.54 -14.91 2.65
CA PHE A 274 0.47 -15.25 1.64
C PHE A 274 0.34 -14.42 0.36
N ILE A 275 1.49 -14.15 -0.26
CA ILE A 275 1.59 -13.59 -1.60
C ILE A 275 1.93 -14.73 -2.56
N GLU A 276 1.15 -14.87 -3.63
CA GLU A 276 1.40 -15.80 -4.72
C GLU A 276 1.91 -15.03 -5.94
N GLU A 277 3.04 -15.46 -6.49
CA GLU A 277 3.51 -14.96 -7.77
C GLU A 277 2.76 -15.68 -8.90
N LEU A 278 2.07 -14.90 -9.72
CA LEU A 278 1.32 -15.40 -10.85
C LEU A 278 2.31 -15.74 -11.98
N GLN A 279 2.20 -16.95 -12.50
CA GLN A 279 2.97 -17.39 -13.66
C GLN A 279 2.50 -16.63 -14.90
N ILE A 280 3.25 -15.62 -15.31
CA ILE A 280 3.01 -14.85 -16.53
C ILE A 280 3.99 -15.37 -17.57
N ASP A 281 3.48 -15.68 -18.76
CA ASP A 281 4.31 -16.19 -19.84
C ASP A 281 5.37 -15.15 -20.23
N GLU A 282 6.62 -15.48 -19.92
CA GLU A 282 7.81 -14.65 -20.13
C GLU A 282 8.10 -14.41 -21.62
N SER A 283 7.49 -15.20 -22.52
CA SER A 283 7.60 -14.98 -23.95
C SER A 283 6.73 -13.84 -24.44
N ILE A 284 5.75 -13.34 -23.66
CA ILE A 284 4.81 -12.32 -24.13
C ILE A 284 5.46 -10.96 -24.47
N PRO A 285 6.50 -10.45 -23.79
CA PRO A 285 7.25 -9.28 -24.27
C PRO A 285 7.86 -9.51 -25.65
N GLU A 286 8.37 -10.71 -25.90
CA GLU A 286 8.95 -11.12 -27.19
C GLU A 286 7.86 -11.46 -28.23
N ASN A 287 6.66 -11.83 -27.79
CA ASN A 287 5.49 -12.10 -28.63
C ASN A 287 4.54 -10.91 -28.69
N LEU A 288 4.92 -9.77 -28.12
CA LEU A 288 4.17 -8.53 -28.21
C LEU A 288 4.07 -8.21 -29.70
N SER A 289 2.84 -8.18 -30.21
CA SER A 289 2.57 -7.89 -31.62
C SER A 289 3.42 -6.70 -32.05
N ASN A 290 4.02 -6.78 -33.25
CA ASN A 290 4.84 -5.72 -33.82
C ASN A 290 4.14 -4.35 -33.78
N VAL A 291 2.80 -4.33 -33.77
CA VAL A 291 1.96 -3.14 -33.61
C VAL A 291 2.22 -2.38 -32.30
N PHE A 292 2.50 -3.08 -31.21
CA PHE A 292 2.73 -2.48 -29.88
C PHE A 292 4.21 -2.28 -29.55
N ARG A 293 5.13 -2.63 -30.46
CA ARG A 293 6.57 -2.38 -30.28
C ARG A 293 6.90 -0.99 -30.80
N LEU A 294 7.11 -0.06 -29.86
CA LEU A 294 7.46 1.31 -30.19
C LEU A 294 8.91 1.41 -30.65
N GLN A 295 9.15 2.16 -31.72
CA GLN A 295 10.49 2.52 -32.16
C GLN A 295 10.79 3.94 -31.67
N PHE A 296 11.74 4.08 -30.76
CA PHE A 296 12.19 5.39 -30.32
C PHE A 296 13.33 5.83 -31.22
N LYS A 297 13.23 7.04 -31.79
CA LYS A 297 14.35 7.64 -32.53
C LYS A 297 15.48 7.83 -31.53
N ASN A 298 16.58 7.11 -31.71
CA ASN A 298 17.77 7.26 -30.87
C ASN A 298 18.15 8.75 -30.83
N ALA A 299 18.50 9.26 -29.65
CA ALA A 299 19.07 10.60 -29.47
C ALA A 299 20.39 10.82 -30.25
N GLN A 300 20.91 9.79 -30.90
CA GLN A 300 22.08 9.83 -31.79
C GLN A 300 21.76 10.36 -33.21
N GLN A 301 20.49 10.44 -33.63
CA GLN A 301 20.14 11.04 -34.93
C GLN A 301 20.09 12.58 -34.92
N ALA A 302 20.20 13.23 -33.75
CA ALA A 302 20.32 14.69 -33.65
C ALA A 302 21.74 15.20 -33.97
N THR A 303 22.73 14.31 -34.10
CA THR A 303 24.13 14.66 -34.40
C THR A 303 24.59 14.24 -35.80
N GLN A 304 23.72 13.63 -36.62
CA GLN A 304 24.08 13.05 -37.92
C GLN A 304 23.39 13.71 -39.13
N SER A 305 22.67 14.82 -38.96
CA SER A 305 22.15 15.61 -40.10
C SER A 305 23.19 16.60 -40.68
N GLN A 306 24.46 16.48 -40.28
CA GLN A 306 25.60 17.07 -40.99
C GLN A 306 26.72 16.03 -41.05
N ASN A 307 26.64 15.14 -42.05
CA ASN A 307 27.77 14.68 -42.86
C ASN A 307 27.26 13.56 -43.77
N GLN A 308 27.18 13.88 -45.05
CA GLN A 308 26.97 12.98 -46.16
C GLN A 308 28.18 12.06 -46.35
N ASP A 309 27.90 10.93 -47.01
CA ASP A 309 28.82 10.05 -47.75
C ASP A 309 29.78 9.20 -46.91
N ASP A 310 29.46 7.91 -46.74
CA ASP A 310 30.18 6.82 -47.42
C ASP A 310 29.61 5.42 -47.12
N LYS A 311 29.85 4.53 -48.07
CA LYS A 311 29.50 3.11 -48.11
C LYS A 311 30.19 2.32 -47.00
N ASP A 312 29.52 1.33 -46.40
CA ASP A 312 30.02 -0.06 -46.29
C ASP A 312 29.06 -0.97 -45.51
N GLU A 313 28.70 -2.09 -46.14
CA GLU A 313 28.11 -3.27 -45.51
C GLU A 313 29.12 -3.89 -44.52
N LYS A 314 28.69 -4.03 -43.25
CA LYS A 314 29.01 -5.10 -42.26
C LYS A 314 29.17 -4.52 -40.85
N ASN A 315 28.08 -4.59 -40.08
CA ASN A 315 28.04 -4.91 -38.64
C ASN A 315 26.62 -4.62 -38.12
N VAL A 316 25.74 -5.62 -38.21
CA VAL A 316 24.44 -5.58 -37.54
C VAL A 316 24.71 -5.68 -36.03
N PRO A 317 24.25 -4.72 -35.20
CA PRO A 317 24.44 -4.81 -33.76
C PRO A 317 23.67 -6.02 -33.21
N PRO A 318 24.22 -6.76 -32.22
CA PRO A 318 23.64 -8.00 -31.73
C PRO A 318 22.22 -7.78 -31.21
N SER A 319 21.35 -8.75 -31.49
CA SER A 319 19.94 -8.72 -31.07
C SER A 319 19.83 -8.65 -29.54
N ASN A 320 18.69 -8.20 -29.02
CA ASN A 320 18.49 -8.12 -27.57
C ASN A 320 18.59 -9.48 -26.87
N SER A 321 18.26 -10.58 -27.59
CA SER A 321 18.49 -11.95 -27.14
C SER A 321 19.99 -12.23 -26.95
N GLU A 322 20.83 -11.86 -27.91
CA GLU A 322 22.27 -12.05 -27.82
C GLU A 322 22.90 -11.18 -26.72
N LYS A 323 22.40 -9.96 -26.49
CA LYS A 323 22.85 -9.10 -25.39
C LYS A 323 22.45 -9.65 -24.02
N TYR A 324 21.24 -10.19 -23.88
CA TYR A 324 20.76 -10.83 -22.65
C TYR A 324 21.55 -12.12 -22.35
N GLN A 325 21.80 -12.94 -23.36
CA GLN A 325 22.59 -14.16 -23.24
C GLN A 325 24.06 -13.84 -22.92
N GLN A 326 24.61 -12.76 -23.48
CA GLN A 326 25.92 -12.24 -23.09
C GLN A 326 25.96 -11.72 -21.65
N MET A 327 24.87 -11.10 -21.17
CA MET A 327 24.74 -10.64 -19.79
C MET A 327 24.61 -11.83 -18.80
N GLN A 328 23.79 -12.83 -19.12
CA GLN A 328 23.67 -14.07 -18.34
C GLN A 328 25.00 -14.82 -18.27
N ASN A 329 25.69 -14.98 -19.41
CA ASN A 329 27.01 -15.60 -19.46
C ASN A 329 28.06 -14.80 -18.67
N LYS A 330 27.97 -13.45 -18.66
CA LYS A 330 28.83 -12.61 -17.81
C LYS A 330 28.52 -12.79 -16.33
N LEU A 331 27.25 -12.84 -15.94
CA LEU A 331 26.82 -13.05 -14.57
C LEU A 331 27.24 -14.45 -14.08
N GLU A 332 27.01 -15.50 -14.85
CA GLU A 332 27.47 -16.85 -14.54
C GLU A 332 29.00 -16.93 -14.41
N ASN A 333 29.74 -16.25 -15.29
CA ASN A 333 31.20 -16.21 -15.20
C ASN A 333 31.70 -15.42 -13.98
N GLU A 334 31.02 -14.34 -13.57
CA GLU A 334 31.32 -13.63 -12.33
C GLU A 334 30.95 -14.47 -11.09
N PHE A 335 29.83 -15.21 -11.12
CA PHE A 335 29.47 -16.18 -10.08
C PHE A 335 30.48 -17.32 -9.96
N ARG A 336 31.02 -17.80 -11.09
CA ARG A 336 32.11 -18.79 -11.11
C ARG A 336 33.42 -18.24 -10.57
N LYS A 337 33.74 -16.96 -10.80
CA LYS A 337 34.92 -16.29 -10.22
C LYS A 337 34.81 -16.07 -8.71
N LEU A 338 33.59 -15.97 -8.19
CA LEU A 338 33.30 -15.81 -6.76
C LEU A 338 33.30 -17.14 -5.98
N SER A 339 33.47 -18.28 -6.66
CA SER A 339 33.64 -19.59 -6.03
C SER A 339 35.08 -20.08 -6.23
N PRO A 340 36.01 -19.85 -5.29
CA PRO A 340 37.33 -20.45 -5.37
C PRO A 340 37.23 -21.94 -5.00
N ASP A 341 37.71 -22.76 -5.93
CA ASP A 341 38.15 -24.15 -5.80
C ASP A 341 37.09 -25.26 -5.71
N SER A 342 36.90 -25.94 -6.85
CA SER A 342 37.36 -27.34 -6.96
C SER A 342 37.58 -27.72 -8.44
N GLN A 343 38.85 -27.86 -8.81
CA GLN A 343 39.25 -28.69 -9.94
C GLN A 343 38.97 -30.15 -9.55
N ASP A 344 38.20 -30.90 -10.32
CA ASP A 344 38.71 -31.88 -11.29
C ASP A 344 37.58 -32.82 -11.78
N SER A 345 37.66 -33.10 -13.08
CA SER A 345 37.02 -34.12 -13.93
C SER A 345 35.86 -35.04 -13.47
N ASN A 346 34.82 -35.03 -14.31
CA ASN A 346 34.03 -36.18 -14.81
C ASN A 346 33.30 -37.10 -13.81
N GLN A 347 32.01 -36.82 -13.57
CA GLN A 347 30.88 -37.78 -13.68
C GLN A 347 29.53 -37.08 -13.34
N GLU A 348 28.57 -37.07 -14.28
CA GLU A 348 27.13 -36.84 -14.02
C GLU A 348 26.42 -38.22 -13.97
N PRO A 349 25.15 -38.35 -13.50
CA PRO A 349 24.41 -37.56 -12.51
C PRO A 349 23.61 -38.46 -11.52
N GLN A 350 23.43 -38.08 -10.26
CA GLN A 350 22.32 -38.60 -9.45
C GLN A 350 21.14 -37.62 -9.48
N LYS A 351 20.22 -37.89 -10.41
CA LYS A 351 18.79 -37.74 -10.16
C LYS A 351 18.42 -38.76 -9.09
N ASP A 352 17.84 -38.35 -7.97
CA ASP A 352 17.18 -39.33 -7.09
C ASP A 352 15.89 -38.82 -6.45
N VAL A 353 14.94 -38.47 -7.32
CA VAL A 353 13.50 -38.52 -6.97
C VAL A 353 12.69 -38.97 -8.19
N VAL A 354 13.05 -38.48 -9.39
CA VAL A 354 12.32 -38.79 -10.65
C VAL A 354 12.70 -40.16 -11.24
N SER A 355 13.92 -40.65 -11.00
CA SER A 355 14.42 -41.95 -11.48
C SER A 355 13.75 -43.15 -10.81
N GLN A 356 13.38 -43.04 -9.53
CA GLN A 356 12.75 -44.15 -8.79
C GLN A 356 11.28 -44.37 -9.18
N ILE A 357 10.58 -43.29 -9.56
CA ILE A 357 9.16 -43.35 -9.96
C ILE A 357 9.02 -43.81 -11.42
N SER A 358 9.97 -43.46 -12.30
CA SER A 358 9.98 -43.90 -13.70
C SER A 358 10.29 -45.39 -13.87
N GLY A 359 10.97 -46.02 -12.91
CA GLY A 359 11.31 -47.45 -12.98
C GLY A 359 10.12 -48.38 -12.72
N LEU A 360 9.21 -48.00 -11.83
CA LEU A 360 8.05 -48.84 -11.47
C LEU A 360 6.96 -48.90 -12.56
N LEU A 361 6.99 -47.99 -13.53
CA LEU A 361 5.96 -47.84 -14.57
C LEU A 361 6.36 -48.45 -15.94
N GLN A 362 7.64 -48.82 -16.14
CA GLN A 362 8.12 -49.33 -17.44
C GLN A 362 8.08 -50.86 -17.57
N ASP A 363 7.79 -51.58 -16.49
CA ASP A 363 7.91 -53.04 -16.43
C ASP A 363 6.58 -53.82 -16.51
N ASP A 364 5.42 -53.16 -16.66
CA ASP A 364 4.15 -53.86 -16.94
C ASP A 364 3.95 -54.12 -18.45
N PRO A 365 3.92 -55.39 -18.92
CA PRO A 365 3.86 -55.70 -20.36
C PRO A 365 2.51 -55.40 -21.01
N ASN A 366 1.42 -55.29 -20.25
CA ASN A 366 0.08 -54.99 -20.77
C ASN A 366 -0.30 -53.49 -20.68
N PHE A 367 0.45 -52.68 -19.91
CA PHE A 367 0.32 -51.22 -19.96
C PHE A 367 0.78 -50.63 -21.31
N LYS A 368 1.61 -51.39 -22.05
CA LYS A 368 2.23 -51.04 -23.33
C LYS A 368 1.35 -51.18 -24.59
N GLN A 369 0.06 -51.58 -24.57
CA GLN A 369 -0.66 -51.81 -25.85
C GLN A 369 -2.18 -51.55 -25.94
N GLU A 370 -2.97 -51.53 -24.86
CA GLU A 370 -4.46 -51.62 -24.96
C GLU A 370 -5.31 -50.57 -24.20
N ASN A 371 -4.66 -49.52 -23.81
CA ASN A 371 -4.96 -48.53 -22.77
C ASN A 371 -3.72 -47.67 -22.81
N LYS A 372 -3.25 -47.29 -24.01
CA LYS A 372 -4.08 -46.73 -25.13
C LYS A 372 -4.81 -45.47 -24.67
#